data_AF-A0A497EI18-F1
#
_entry.id   AF-A0A497EI18-F1
#
_cell.length_a   1.000
_cell.length_b   1.000
_cell.length_c   1.000
_cell.angle_alpha   90.00
_cell.angle_beta   90.00
_cell.angle_gamma   90.00
#
_symmetry.space_group_name_H-M   'P 1'
#
loop_
_entity.id
_entity.type
_entity.pdbx_description
1 polymer ?
#
loop_
_entity_poly.entity_id
_entity_poly.type
_entity_poly.pdbx_seq_one_letter_code
_entity_poly.pdbx_strand_id
1 'polypeptide(L)'
;MLTSLDIHYLTKELQQIKTARISKIYSFADGTGIVFQLHIKNKPKLFLTISPPDFLFLTDEKPATDEELTPFAKILRKHITNATITDIEQINFERILKLTIKKSTAFHLIIELFSKGNIIILDQEQKTIAATLYKKWSTRVIAPGKTYSLPPPSPNIKSIAENELAELIKKTNKDTLIKFLAADLCLGKKYAEEIC
;
A
#
# COMPACT_ATOMS: atom_id res chain seq x y z
N MET A 1 10.40 1.85 -10.18
CA MET A 1 9.59 1.03 -9.27
C MET A 1 9.89 1.47 -7.85
N LEU A 2 8.87 1.77 -7.07
CA LEU A 2 9.03 2.17 -5.65
C LEU A 2 9.61 1.01 -4.85
N THR A 3 10.66 1.27 -4.08
CA THR A 3 11.29 0.36 -3.11
C THR A 3 10.61 0.47 -1.75
N SER A 4 10.87 -0.45 -0.82
CA SER A 4 10.34 -0.33 0.56
C SER A 4 10.82 0.94 1.27
N LEU A 5 12.04 1.40 0.96
CA LEU A 5 12.55 2.65 1.51
C LEU A 5 11.78 3.86 0.96
N ASP A 6 11.43 3.86 -0.33
CA ASP A 6 10.59 4.91 -0.92
C ASP A 6 9.21 4.92 -0.25
N ILE A 7 8.60 3.74 -0.03
CA ILE A 7 7.32 3.63 0.70
C ILE A 7 7.45 4.16 2.13
N HIS A 8 8.60 3.96 2.79
CA HIS A 8 8.80 4.49 4.12
C HIS A 8 8.73 6.02 4.17
N TYR A 9 9.41 6.70 3.24
CA TYR A 9 9.40 8.16 3.19
C TYR A 9 8.07 8.70 2.67
N LEU A 10 7.46 8.04 1.68
CA LEU A 10 6.09 8.37 1.24
C LEU A 10 5.10 8.25 2.40
N THR A 11 5.20 7.23 3.24
CA THR A 11 4.32 7.07 4.41
C THR A 11 4.46 8.23 5.39
N LYS A 12 5.67 8.79 5.55
CA LYS A 12 5.90 9.99 6.37
C LYS A 12 5.24 11.23 5.74
N GLU A 13 5.38 11.41 4.44
CA GLU A 13 4.73 12.51 3.70
C GLU A 13 3.20 12.43 3.78
N LEU A 14 2.64 11.22 3.60
CA LEU A 14 1.21 10.97 3.67
C LEU A 14 0.62 11.21 5.06
N GLN A 15 1.41 11.30 6.14
CA GLN A 15 0.86 11.67 7.45
C GLN A 15 0.13 13.01 7.42
N GLN A 16 0.44 13.90 6.46
CA GLN A 16 -0.26 15.18 6.29
C GLN A 16 -1.75 15.05 5.93
N ILE A 17 -2.16 13.88 5.40
CA ILE A 17 -3.55 13.54 5.08
C ILE A 17 -4.21 12.64 6.12
N LYS A 18 -3.54 12.36 7.25
CA LYS A 18 -4.20 11.87 8.44
C LYS A 18 -5.28 12.88 8.83
N THR A 19 -6.48 12.42 9.16
CA THR A 19 -7.72 13.20 9.36
C THR A 19 -8.42 13.72 8.09
N ALA A 20 -7.90 13.43 6.89
CA ALA A 20 -8.57 13.84 5.67
C ALA A 20 -9.87 13.07 5.45
N ARG A 21 -10.91 13.80 5.02
CA ARG A 21 -12.18 13.21 4.59
C ARG A 21 -12.10 12.85 3.11
N ILE A 22 -12.44 11.61 2.78
CA ILE A 22 -12.56 11.13 1.40
C ILE A 22 -13.84 11.70 0.79
N SER A 23 -13.70 12.72 -0.05
CA SER A 23 -14.84 13.44 -0.60
C SER A 23 -15.38 12.84 -1.89
N LYS A 24 -14.48 12.38 -2.78
CA LYS A 24 -14.81 11.70 -4.03
C LYS A 24 -13.75 10.64 -4.32
N ILE A 25 -14.14 9.63 -5.10
CA ILE A 25 -13.25 8.55 -5.54
C ILE A 25 -13.42 8.42 -7.04
N TYR A 26 -12.33 8.44 -7.80
CA TYR A 26 -12.31 8.30 -9.25
C TYR A 26 -11.50 7.08 -9.67
N SER A 27 -11.61 6.73 -10.95
CA SER A 27 -10.80 5.70 -11.59
C SER A 27 -10.04 6.28 -12.77
N PHE A 28 -8.91 5.67 -13.10
CA PHE A 28 -8.30 5.87 -14.41
C PHE A 28 -9.09 5.15 -15.51
N ALA A 29 -9.00 5.66 -16.74
CA ALA A 29 -9.73 5.14 -17.89
C ALA A 29 -9.32 3.70 -18.25
N ASP A 30 -8.04 3.36 -18.02
CA ASP A 30 -7.51 2.00 -18.20
C ASP A 30 -7.87 1.05 -17.03
N GLY A 31 -8.53 1.56 -15.99
CA GLY A 31 -8.90 0.81 -14.80
C GLY A 31 -7.74 0.43 -13.88
N THR A 32 -6.51 0.91 -14.13
CA THR A 32 -5.31 0.50 -13.38
C THR A 32 -5.16 1.22 -12.04
N GLY A 33 -5.73 2.43 -11.95
CA GLY A 33 -5.57 3.30 -10.79
C GLY A 33 -6.86 3.82 -10.16
N ILE A 34 -6.74 4.23 -8.91
CA ILE A 34 -7.78 4.89 -8.12
C ILE A 34 -7.26 6.25 -7.63
N VAL A 35 -8.12 7.26 -7.71
CA VAL A 35 -7.81 8.61 -7.20
C VAL A 35 -8.79 8.96 -6.09
N PHE A 36 -8.28 9.26 -4.90
CA PHE A 36 -9.07 9.77 -3.79
C PHE A 36 -8.95 11.29 -3.71
N GLN A 37 -10.08 12.00 -3.87
CA GLN A 37 -10.13 13.42 -3.57
C GLN A 37 -10.35 13.61 -2.07
N LEU A 38 -9.39 14.25 -1.43
CA LEU A 38 -9.29 14.43 0.00
C LEU A 38 -9.61 15.88 0.38
N HIS A 39 -10.30 16.03 1.50
CA HIS A 39 -10.62 17.33 2.09
C HIS A 39 -10.12 17.40 3.53
N ILE A 40 -9.36 18.45 3.82
CA ILE A 40 -8.91 18.81 5.17
C ILE A 40 -9.29 20.27 5.36
N LYS A 41 -9.81 20.62 6.55
CA LYS A 41 -10.20 22.00 6.86
C LYS A 41 -8.98 22.92 6.68
N ASN A 42 -9.20 24.07 6.03
CA ASN A 42 -8.17 25.09 5.78
C ASN A 42 -6.95 24.61 4.94
N LYS A 43 -7.06 23.49 4.22
CA LYS A 43 -6.05 23.06 3.24
C LYS A 43 -6.63 23.09 1.82
N PRO A 44 -5.79 23.20 0.78
CA PRO A 44 -6.23 22.97 -0.59
C PRO A 44 -6.84 21.57 -0.74
N LYS A 45 -7.59 21.37 -1.82
CA LYS A 45 -8.03 20.02 -2.20
C LYS A 45 -6.80 19.21 -2.54
N LEU A 46 -6.73 17.98 -2.04
CA LEU A 46 -5.65 17.06 -2.33
C LEU A 46 -6.19 15.82 -3.03
N PHE A 47 -5.35 15.18 -3.83
CA PHE A 47 -5.64 13.98 -4.58
C PHE A 47 -4.57 12.94 -4.25
N LEU A 48 -4.96 11.87 -3.57
CA LEU A 48 -4.12 10.69 -3.40
C LEU A 48 -4.37 9.76 -4.58
N THR A 49 -3.36 9.64 -5.43
CA THR A 49 -3.40 8.85 -6.67
C THR A 49 -2.62 7.56 -6.47
N ILE A 50 -3.23 6.43 -6.82
CA ILE A 50 -2.65 5.10 -6.60
C ILE A 50 -2.84 4.25 -7.85
N SER A 51 -1.75 3.78 -8.44
CA SER A 51 -1.75 2.81 -9.55
C SER A 51 -0.70 1.73 -9.27
N PRO A 52 -1.05 0.67 -8.53
CA PRO A 52 -0.08 -0.36 -8.18
C PRO A 52 0.30 -1.23 -9.39
N PRO A 53 1.55 -1.72 -9.46
CA PRO A 53 2.64 -1.51 -8.50
C PRO A 53 3.47 -0.24 -8.80
N ASP A 54 3.04 0.58 -9.76
CA ASP A 54 3.89 1.56 -10.43
C ASP A 54 4.12 2.81 -9.59
N PHE A 55 3.04 3.47 -9.15
CA PHE A 55 3.13 4.73 -8.42
C PHE A 55 2.03 4.95 -7.39
N LEU A 56 2.39 5.74 -6.39
CA LEU A 56 1.52 6.35 -5.41
C LEU A 56 2.04 7.75 -5.13
N PHE A 57 1.20 8.77 -5.23
CA PHE A 57 1.59 10.15 -4.95
C PHE A 57 0.42 10.99 -4.45
N LEU A 58 0.75 12.11 -3.80
CA LEU A 58 -0.19 13.14 -3.36
C LEU A 58 0.04 14.41 -4.19
N THR A 59 -1.03 15.04 -4.65
CA THR A 59 -0.97 16.30 -5.41
C THR A 59 -2.18 17.18 -5.09
N ASP A 60 -2.10 18.49 -5.35
CA ASP A 60 -3.24 19.42 -5.30
C ASP A 60 -3.90 19.64 -6.68
N GLU A 61 -3.30 19.08 -7.75
CA GLU A 61 -3.88 19.07 -9.09
C GLU A 61 -4.72 17.83 -9.34
N LYS A 62 -5.92 18.00 -9.93
CA LYS A 62 -6.77 16.85 -10.27
C LYS A 62 -6.14 16.09 -11.45
N PRO A 63 -5.78 14.80 -11.30
CA PRO A 63 -5.30 14.00 -12.41
C PRO A 63 -6.37 13.78 -13.48
N ALA A 64 -5.96 13.38 -14.68
CA ALA A 64 -6.88 12.86 -15.67
C ALA A 64 -7.57 11.60 -15.13
N THR A 65 -8.90 11.60 -15.13
CA THR A 65 -9.74 10.52 -14.59
C THR A 65 -10.89 10.26 -15.54
N ASP A 66 -11.43 9.05 -15.52
CA ASP A 66 -12.65 8.72 -16.25
C ASP A 66 -13.90 9.13 -15.45
N GLU A 67 -14.99 9.41 -16.16
CA GLU A 67 -16.32 9.55 -15.57
C GLU A 67 -16.88 8.19 -15.17
N GLU A 68 -16.59 7.15 -15.96
CA GLU A 68 -17.00 5.79 -15.66
C GLU A 68 -16.12 5.19 -14.54
N LEU A 69 -16.77 4.56 -13.56
CA LEU A 69 -16.08 3.89 -12.46
C LEU A 69 -15.92 2.40 -12.74
N THR A 70 -14.75 1.88 -12.39
CA THR A 70 -14.56 0.44 -12.29
C THR A 70 -15.49 -0.18 -11.24
N PRO A 71 -15.83 -1.48 -11.35
CA PRO A 71 -16.62 -2.18 -10.32
C PRO A 71 -16.02 -2.04 -8.92
N PHE A 72 -14.69 -2.12 -8.82
CA PHE A 72 -13.98 -1.91 -7.55
C PHE A 72 -14.17 -0.50 -7.00
N ALA A 73 -14.04 0.54 -7.84
CA ALA A 73 -14.26 1.92 -7.41
C ALA A 73 -15.70 2.21 -6.98
N LYS A 74 -16.69 1.57 -7.62
CA LYS A 74 -18.10 1.61 -7.18
C LYS A 74 -18.25 1.04 -5.75
N ILE A 75 -17.56 -0.07 -5.45
CA ILE A 75 -17.54 -0.67 -4.12
C ILE A 75 -16.85 0.26 -3.11
N LEU A 76 -15.70 0.84 -3.44
CA LEU A 76 -15.04 1.83 -2.57
C LEU A 76 -15.98 3.00 -2.26
N ARG A 77 -16.66 3.55 -3.28
CA ARG A 77 -17.60 4.66 -3.08
C ARG A 77 -18.71 4.30 -2.09
N LYS A 78 -19.28 3.10 -2.19
CA LYS A 78 -20.33 2.61 -1.30
C LYS A 78 -19.87 2.58 0.17
N HIS A 79 -18.62 2.19 0.44
CA HIS A 79 -18.14 1.95 1.81
C HIS A 79 -17.46 3.18 2.43
N ILE A 80 -16.57 3.85 1.69
CA ILE A 80 -15.63 4.82 2.26
C ILE A 80 -15.81 6.27 1.77
N THR A 81 -16.79 6.56 0.92
CA THR A 81 -17.14 7.97 0.62
C THR A 81 -17.62 8.68 1.90
N ASN A 82 -17.12 9.89 2.12
CA ASN A 82 -17.30 10.72 3.30
C ASN A 82 -16.70 10.13 4.59
N ALA A 83 -15.91 9.06 4.50
CA ALA A 83 -15.15 8.54 5.62
C ALA A 83 -13.87 9.35 5.84
N THR A 84 -13.29 9.22 7.02
CA THR A 84 -12.07 9.92 7.43
C THR A 84 -10.90 8.94 7.50
N ILE A 85 -9.77 9.29 6.90
CA ILE A 85 -8.51 8.54 7.08
C ILE A 85 -8.01 8.82 8.48
N THR A 86 -7.96 7.81 9.34
CA THR A 86 -7.54 7.95 10.74
C THR A 86 -6.14 7.47 10.99
N ASP A 87 -5.59 6.60 10.13
CA ASP A 87 -4.23 6.12 10.26
C ASP A 87 -3.64 5.68 8.91
N ILE A 88 -2.31 5.77 8.81
CA ILE A 88 -1.54 5.50 7.60
C ILE A 88 -0.22 4.86 8.05
N GLU A 89 0.00 3.61 7.67
CA GLU A 89 1.17 2.86 8.08
C GLU A 89 1.75 2.00 6.95
N GLN A 90 3.07 1.85 6.96
CA GLN A 90 3.79 0.87 6.16
C GLN A 90 3.89 -0.42 6.96
N ILE A 91 3.54 -1.56 6.36
CA ILE A 91 3.58 -2.86 7.04
C ILE A 91 4.96 -3.49 6.87
N ASN A 92 5.59 -3.90 7.98
CA ASN A 92 6.82 -4.70 8.06
C ASN A 92 8.02 -4.19 7.23
N PHE A 93 8.08 -2.89 6.94
CA PHE A 93 9.06 -2.34 5.99
C PHE A 93 9.02 -3.02 4.61
N GLU A 94 7.84 -3.51 4.21
CA GLU A 94 7.56 -4.01 2.88
C GLU A 94 6.90 -2.92 2.03
N ARG A 95 6.67 -3.25 0.75
CA ARG A 95 5.94 -2.38 -0.19
C ARG A 95 4.43 -2.54 -0.04
N ILE A 96 3.96 -2.42 1.20
CA ILE A 96 2.56 -2.54 1.59
C ILE A 96 2.20 -1.31 2.42
N LEU A 97 1.26 -0.51 1.90
CA LEU A 97 0.68 0.62 2.61
C LEU A 97 -0.71 0.24 3.11
N LYS A 98 -1.01 0.54 4.37
CA LYS A 98 -2.34 0.37 4.95
C LYS A 98 -2.89 1.73 5.37
N LEU A 99 -4.09 2.04 4.87
CA LEU A 99 -4.89 3.16 5.37
C LEU A 99 -6.00 2.61 6.26
N THR A 100 -6.11 3.14 7.48
CA THR A 100 -7.28 2.90 8.33
C THR A 100 -8.27 4.04 8.11
N ILE A 101 -9.51 3.69 7.77
CA ILE A 101 -10.55 4.62 7.34
C ILE A 101 -11.77 4.42 8.24
N LYS A 102 -12.29 5.48 8.84
CA LYS A 102 -13.42 5.43 9.78
C LYS A 102 -14.62 6.21 9.26
N LYS A 103 -15.79 5.57 9.33
CA LYS A 103 -17.12 6.19 9.12
C LYS A 103 -18.03 5.81 10.28
N SER A 104 -19.09 5.05 10.03
CA SER A 104 -19.87 4.36 11.08
C SER A 104 -19.13 3.16 11.65
N THR A 105 -18.35 2.48 10.81
CA THR A 105 -17.45 1.37 11.17
C THR A 105 -16.03 1.69 10.71
N ALA A 106 -15.07 0.84 11.08
CA ALA A 106 -13.71 0.89 10.53
C ALA A 106 -13.63 0.07 9.23
N PHE A 107 -12.80 0.55 8.31
CA PHE A 107 -12.38 -0.13 7.09
C PHE A 107 -10.87 -0.02 6.96
N HIS A 108 -10.25 -0.98 6.28
CA HIS A 108 -8.83 -0.92 5.96
C HIS A 108 -8.64 -0.99 4.46
N LEU A 109 -7.84 -0.08 3.91
CA LEU A 109 -7.42 -0.12 2.51
C LEU A 109 -5.97 -0.57 2.47
N ILE A 110 -5.72 -1.75 1.92
CA ILE A 110 -4.38 -2.31 1.73
C ILE A 110 -3.96 -2.07 0.29
N ILE A 111 -2.76 -1.52 0.10
CA ILE A 111 -2.16 -1.23 -1.19
C ILE A 111 -0.85 -2.01 -1.28
N GLU A 112 -0.85 -3.05 -2.10
CA GLU A 112 0.33 -3.89 -2.37
C GLU A 112 1.05 -3.36 -3.61
N LEU A 113 2.26 -2.83 -3.45
CA LEU A 113 3.06 -2.18 -4.51
C LEU A 113 4.18 -3.11 -5.03
N PHE A 114 3.90 -4.41 -5.09
CA PHE A 114 4.83 -5.44 -5.57
C PHE A 114 4.12 -6.41 -6.52
N SER A 115 4.90 -7.22 -7.25
CA SER A 115 4.38 -8.14 -8.27
C SER A 115 3.48 -7.39 -9.27
N LYS A 116 2.22 -7.82 -9.45
CA LYS A 116 1.22 -7.16 -10.32
C LYS A 116 0.50 -5.98 -9.66
N GLY A 117 0.78 -5.68 -8.39
CA GLY A 117 0.05 -4.69 -7.62
C GLY A 117 -1.33 -5.17 -7.16
N ASN A 118 -1.85 -4.61 -6.07
CA ASN A 118 -3.22 -4.85 -5.62
C ASN A 118 -3.75 -3.69 -4.76
N ILE A 119 -5.04 -3.40 -4.85
CA ILE A 119 -5.75 -2.54 -3.89
C ILE A 119 -6.89 -3.37 -3.32
N ILE A 120 -6.94 -3.48 -2.00
CA ILE A 120 -7.84 -4.37 -1.28
C ILE A 120 -8.55 -3.56 -0.20
N ILE A 121 -9.88 -3.61 -0.19
CA ILE A 121 -10.68 -3.03 0.89
C ILE A 121 -11.16 -4.15 1.83
N LEU A 122 -10.92 -3.95 3.12
CA LEU A 122 -11.29 -4.85 4.20
C LEU A 122 -12.33 -4.20 5.10
N ASP A 123 -13.18 -5.03 5.70
CA ASP A 123 -14.06 -4.61 6.80
C ASP A 123 -13.30 -4.51 8.15
N GLN A 124 -14.04 -4.20 9.21
CA GLN A 124 -13.51 -4.09 10.58
C GLN A 124 -12.98 -5.43 11.15
N GLU A 125 -13.40 -6.56 10.58
CA GLU A 125 -12.96 -7.91 10.97
C GLU A 125 -11.79 -8.40 10.10
N GLN A 126 -11.15 -7.50 9.34
CA GLN A 126 -10.09 -7.81 8.37
C GLN A 126 -10.53 -8.77 7.25
N LYS A 127 -11.84 -8.91 6.98
CA LYS A 127 -12.32 -9.70 5.84
C LYS A 127 -12.34 -8.86 4.59
N THR A 128 -11.94 -9.48 3.48
CA THR A 128 -11.92 -8.85 2.16
C THR A 128 -13.33 -8.52 1.71
N ILE A 129 -13.63 -7.24 1.52
CA ILE A 129 -14.87 -6.80 0.86
C ILE A 129 -14.69 -6.90 -0.65
N ALA A 130 -13.60 -6.35 -1.17
CA ALA A 130 -13.24 -6.40 -2.59
C ALA A 130 -11.74 -6.17 -2.80
N ALA A 131 -11.24 -6.56 -3.98
CA ALA A 131 -9.88 -6.29 -4.42
C ALA A 131 -9.85 -5.96 -5.93
N THR A 132 -8.83 -5.24 -6.38
CA THR A 132 -8.55 -5.10 -7.83
C THR A 132 -8.03 -6.39 -8.44
N LEU A 133 -7.35 -7.23 -7.67
CA LEU A 133 -6.89 -8.55 -8.08
C LEU A 133 -7.27 -9.63 -7.05
N TYR A 134 -8.11 -10.57 -7.46
CA TYR A 134 -8.39 -11.80 -6.70
C TYR A 134 -7.41 -12.90 -7.11
N LYS A 135 -6.78 -13.55 -6.12
CA LYS A 135 -5.79 -14.59 -6.40
C LYS A 135 -5.60 -15.53 -5.20
N LYS A 136 -5.34 -16.79 -5.53
CA LYS A 136 -4.90 -17.83 -4.60
C LYS A 136 -3.42 -18.09 -4.82
N TRP A 137 -2.63 -17.89 -3.78
CA TRP A 137 -1.24 -18.33 -3.68
C TRP A 137 -1.19 -19.60 -2.81
N SER A 138 0.00 -20.20 -2.71
CA SER A 138 0.23 -21.33 -1.79
C SER A 138 0.02 -20.94 -0.33
N THR A 139 0.35 -19.70 0.05
CA THR A 139 0.35 -19.22 1.45
C THR A 139 -0.87 -18.39 1.83
N ARG A 140 -1.59 -17.80 0.85
CA ARG A 140 -2.72 -16.90 1.10
C ARG A 140 -3.75 -16.88 -0.01
N VAL A 141 -4.95 -16.40 0.31
CA VAL A 141 -6.04 -16.21 -0.64
C VAL A 141 -6.62 -14.81 -0.47
N ILE A 142 -6.74 -14.07 -1.57
CA ILE A 142 -7.49 -12.81 -1.62
C ILE A 142 -8.77 -13.09 -2.39
N ALA A 143 -9.89 -13.14 -1.68
CA ALA A 143 -11.23 -13.37 -2.21
C ALA A 143 -12.28 -12.77 -1.27
N PRO A 144 -13.47 -12.37 -1.76
CA PRO A 144 -14.52 -11.78 -0.93
C PRO A 144 -14.88 -12.67 0.28
N GLY A 145 -15.06 -12.05 1.44
CA GLY A 145 -15.40 -12.71 2.71
C GLY A 145 -14.25 -13.48 3.37
N LYS A 146 -13.08 -13.61 2.73
CA LYS A 146 -11.91 -14.23 3.35
C LYS A 146 -11.11 -13.22 4.17
N THR A 147 -10.66 -13.63 5.35
CA THR A 147 -9.72 -12.85 6.16
C THR A 147 -8.44 -12.59 5.38
N TYR A 148 -8.04 -11.33 5.32
CA TYR A 148 -6.80 -10.94 4.66
C TYR A 148 -5.59 -11.46 5.45
N SER A 149 -4.63 -12.01 4.73
CA SER A 149 -3.33 -12.35 5.28
C SER A 149 -2.20 -11.70 4.48
N LEU A 150 -1.21 -11.23 5.21
CA LEU A 150 0.03 -10.68 4.65
C LEU A 150 0.79 -11.77 3.88
N PRO A 151 1.67 -11.38 2.93
CA PRO A 151 2.64 -12.34 2.41
C PRO A 151 3.55 -12.82 3.56
N PRO A 152 4.27 -13.94 3.38
CA PRO A 152 5.27 -14.37 4.36
C PRO A 152 6.25 -13.23 4.66
N PRO A 153 6.43 -12.84 5.92
CA PRO A 153 7.21 -11.65 6.27
C PRO A 153 8.70 -11.86 6.00
N SER A 154 9.36 -10.82 5.50
CA SER A 154 10.82 -10.71 5.50
C SER A 154 11.36 -10.11 6.81
N PRO A 155 12.61 -10.40 7.19
CA PRO A 155 13.27 -9.72 8.30
C PRO A 155 13.24 -8.19 8.12
N ASN A 156 12.83 -7.47 9.16
CA ASN A 156 12.71 -6.02 9.11
C ASN A 156 14.06 -5.37 9.45
N ILE A 157 14.71 -4.80 8.44
CA ILE A 157 16.03 -4.17 8.59
C ILE A 157 16.07 -3.01 9.60
N LYS A 158 14.93 -2.40 9.94
CA LYS A 158 14.89 -1.32 10.95
C LYS A 158 14.98 -1.80 12.38
N SER A 159 14.62 -3.06 12.63
CA SER A 159 14.53 -3.63 13.97
C SER A 159 15.44 -4.84 14.16
N ILE A 160 16.12 -5.30 13.11
CA ILE A 160 17.03 -6.44 13.17
C ILE A 160 18.24 -6.09 14.04
N ALA A 161 18.61 -7.01 14.93
CA ALA A 161 19.81 -6.86 15.74
C ALA A 161 21.06 -7.25 14.91
N GLU A 162 22.22 -6.67 15.23
CA GLU A 162 23.46 -6.90 14.49
C GLU A 162 23.86 -8.39 14.45
N ASN A 163 23.73 -9.09 15.58
CA ASN A 163 24.00 -10.52 15.66
C ASN A 163 23.03 -11.34 14.80
N GLU A 164 21.76 -10.98 14.76
CA GLU A 164 20.75 -11.63 13.91
C GLU A 164 21.06 -11.40 12.43
N LEU A 165 21.42 -10.18 12.04
CA LEU A 165 21.82 -9.83 10.69
C LEU A 165 23.05 -10.63 10.25
N ALA A 166 24.07 -10.74 11.11
CA ALA A 166 25.27 -11.53 10.84
C ALA A 166 24.93 -13.01 10.60
N GLU A 167 24.00 -13.58 11.38
CA GLU A 167 23.55 -14.94 11.21
C GLU A 167 22.74 -15.14 9.91
N LEU A 168 21.91 -14.18 9.51
CA LEU A 168 21.21 -14.23 8.24
C LEU A 168 22.18 -14.18 7.05
N ILE A 169 23.21 -13.33 7.12
CA ILE A 169 24.25 -13.24 6.09
C ILE A 169 25.00 -14.57 5.95
N LYS A 170 25.31 -15.26 7.05
CA LYS A 170 25.96 -16.58 7.01
C LYS A 170 25.07 -17.69 6.45
N LYS A 171 23.75 -17.60 6.67
CA LYS A 171 22.77 -18.63 6.27
C LYS A 171 22.19 -18.42 4.87
N THR A 172 22.37 -17.24 4.29
CA THR A 172 21.77 -16.93 2.99
C THR A 172 22.34 -17.83 1.89
N ASN A 173 21.49 -18.21 0.95
CA ASN A 173 21.88 -18.95 -0.26
C ASN A 173 22.08 -18.03 -1.47
N LYS A 174 22.04 -16.71 -1.28
CA LYS A 174 22.28 -15.74 -2.36
C LYS A 174 23.77 -15.70 -2.68
N ASP A 175 24.07 -15.57 -3.97
CA ASP A 175 25.44 -15.52 -4.49
C ASP A 175 26.17 -14.20 -4.22
N THR A 176 25.44 -13.15 -3.84
CA THR A 176 26.00 -11.82 -3.57
C THR A 176 25.28 -11.14 -2.42
N LEU A 177 26.02 -10.30 -1.67
CA LEU A 177 25.44 -9.48 -0.59
C LEU A 177 24.37 -8.53 -1.14
N ILE A 178 24.57 -7.97 -2.33
CA ILE A 178 23.60 -7.11 -3.02
C ILE A 178 22.26 -7.84 -3.20
N LYS A 179 22.24 -9.10 -3.66
CA LYS A 179 20.98 -9.85 -3.83
C LYS A 179 20.32 -10.19 -2.51
N PHE A 180 21.10 -10.49 -1.47
CA PHE A 180 20.58 -10.69 -0.11
C PHE A 180 19.90 -9.42 0.42
N LEU A 181 20.61 -8.29 0.43
CA LEU A 181 20.08 -7.00 0.88
C LEU A 181 18.85 -6.57 0.07
N ALA A 182 18.89 -6.74 -1.25
CA ALA A 182 17.81 -6.32 -2.13
C ALA A 182 16.53 -7.14 -1.95
N ALA A 183 16.64 -8.47 -1.88
CA ALA A 183 15.50 -9.38 -1.86
C ALA A 183 15.03 -9.73 -0.45
N ASP A 184 15.96 -10.10 0.43
CA ASP A 184 15.63 -10.71 1.72
C ASP A 184 15.44 -9.64 2.81
N LEU A 185 16.08 -8.46 2.67
CA LEU A 185 15.89 -7.30 3.56
C LEU A 185 15.08 -6.15 2.93
N CYS A 186 14.47 -6.40 1.76
CA CYS A 186 13.54 -5.48 1.10
C CYS A 186 14.11 -4.09 0.73
N LEU A 187 15.43 -3.93 0.63
CA LEU A 187 16.05 -2.64 0.24
C LEU A 187 15.89 -2.33 -1.26
N GLY A 188 15.66 -3.36 -2.08
CA GLY A 188 15.72 -3.23 -3.53
C GLY A 188 17.15 -3.08 -4.06
N LYS A 189 17.32 -3.34 -5.36
CA LYS A 189 18.63 -3.44 -5.99
C LYS A 189 19.46 -2.15 -5.86
N LYS A 190 18.87 -1.00 -6.19
CA LYS A 190 19.55 0.30 -6.18
C LYS A 190 20.20 0.59 -4.82
N TYR A 191 19.43 0.54 -3.74
CA TYR A 191 19.98 0.85 -2.41
C TYR A 191 20.93 -0.23 -1.90
N ALA A 192 20.74 -1.50 -2.29
CA ALA A 192 21.70 -2.56 -1.98
C ALA A 192 23.06 -2.34 -2.65
N GLU A 193 23.08 -1.82 -3.89
CA GLU A 193 24.30 -1.46 -4.61
C GLU A 193 25.01 -0.25 -3.98
N GLU A 194 24.29 0.75 -3.48
CA GLU A 194 24.88 1.92 -2.81
C GLU A 194 25.48 1.60 -1.42
N ILE A 195 25.04 0.51 -0.79
CA ILE A 195 25.55 0.08 0.53
C ILE A 195 26.85 -0.72 0.40
N CYS A 196 27.05 -1.46 -0.70
CA CYS A 196 28.17 -2.38 -0.90
C CYS A 196 29.31 -1.73 -1.67
#